data_AF-A0A357LN20-F1
#
_entry.id   AF-A0A357LN20-F1
#
_cell.length_a   1.000
_cell.length_b   1.000
_cell.length_c   1.000
_cell.angle_alpha   90.00
_cell.angle_beta   90.00
_cell.angle_gamma   90.00
#
_symmetry.space_group_name_H-M   'P 1'
#
loop_
_entity.id
_entity.type
_entity.pdbx_description
1 polymer ?
#
loop_
_entity_poly.entity_id
_entity_poly.type
_entity_poly.pdbx_seq_one_letter_code
_entity_poly.pdbx_strand_id
1 'polypeptide(L)'
;MQSALAELRTVAEGIDPLQVETACQMIADAGRIMLYGCGREGLQIQGFAMRLHHLGKLVSMQGDMAAPPMMPGDLFIVSAGPGSLATVSALIGQAKAGGAS
;
A
#
# COMPACT_ATOMS: atom_id res chain seq x y z
N MET A 1 -16.72 -21.95 -7.24
CA MET A 1 -16.28 -20.84 -8.12
C MET A 1 -17.29 -19.69 -8.14
N GLN A 2 -18.60 -19.95 -8.29
CA GLN A 2 -19.63 -18.89 -8.26
C GLN A 2 -19.70 -18.12 -6.91
N SER A 3 -19.52 -18.79 -5.76
CA SER A 3 -19.49 -18.11 -4.44
C SER A 3 -18.38 -17.05 -4.34
N ALA A 4 -17.15 -17.40 -4.71
CA ALA A 4 -16.02 -16.49 -4.63
C ALA A 4 -16.20 -15.25 -5.53
N LEU A 5 -16.79 -15.41 -6.71
CA LEU A 5 -17.11 -14.28 -7.60
C LEU A 5 -18.20 -13.38 -7.01
N ALA A 6 -19.21 -13.96 -6.37
CA ALA A 6 -20.25 -13.20 -5.69
C ALA A 6 -19.68 -12.41 -4.50
N GLU A 7 -18.80 -13.02 -3.70
CA GLU A 7 -18.12 -12.35 -2.60
C GLU A 7 -17.25 -11.18 -3.08
N LEU A 8 -16.44 -11.39 -4.14
CA LEU A 8 -15.63 -10.32 -4.74
C LEU A 8 -16.48 -9.18 -5.30
N ARG A 9 -17.63 -9.50 -5.91
CA ARG A 9 -18.57 -8.50 -6.42
C ARG A 9 -19.10 -7.63 -5.29
N THR A 10 -19.58 -8.23 -4.20
CA THR A 10 -20.09 -7.49 -3.04
C THR A 10 -19.02 -6.55 -2.46
N VAL A 11 -17.77 -7.02 -2.37
CA VAL A 11 -16.66 -6.17 -1.90
C VAL A 11 -16.42 -5.02 -2.89
N ALA A 12 -16.37 -5.29 -4.18
CA ALA A 12 -16.13 -4.28 -5.21
C ALA A 12 -17.23 -3.22 -5.27
N GLU A 13 -18.51 -3.61 -5.12
CA GLU A 13 -19.65 -2.69 -5.07
C GLU A 13 -19.66 -1.81 -3.82
N GLY A 14 -19.00 -2.24 -2.74
CA GLY A 14 -18.85 -1.47 -1.50
C GLY A 14 -17.69 -0.46 -1.50
N ILE A 15 -16.86 -0.43 -2.55
CA ILE A 15 -15.73 0.50 -2.64
C ILE A 15 -16.25 1.88 -3.05
N ASP A 16 -15.93 2.90 -2.24
CA ASP A 16 -16.20 4.29 -2.57
C ASP A 16 -15.26 4.76 -3.72
N PRO A 17 -15.80 5.13 -4.90
CA PRO A 17 -14.99 5.58 -6.03
C PRO A 17 -14.13 6.81 -5.71
N LEU A 18 -14.59 7.70 -4.83
CA LEU A 18 -13.83 8.91 -4.45
C LEU A 18 -12.58 8.58 -3.63
N GLN A 19 -12.65 7.53 -2.81
CA GLN A 19 -11.48 7.05 -2.07
C GLN A 19 -10.43 6.43 -3.02
N VAL A 20 -10.90 5.73 -4.07
CA VAL A 20 -10.01 5.19 -5.11
C VAL A 20 -9.32 6.32 -5.86
N GLU A 21 -10.06 7.34 -6.29
CA GLU A 21 -9.49 8.51 -6.98
C GLU A 21 -8.47 9.24 -6.09
N THR A 22 -8.79 9.43 -4.81
CA THR A 22 -7.88 10.02 -3.82
C THR A 22 -6.60 9.19 -3.69
N ALA A 23 -6.70 7.87 -3.55
CA ALA A 23 -5.55 6.98 -3.47
C ALA A 23 -4.70 7.02 -4.75
N CYS A 24 -5.33 7.04 -5.92
CA CYS A 24 -4.65 7.19 -7.20
C CYS A 24 -3.89 8.52 -7.28
N GLN A 25 -4.48 9.62 -6.82
CA GLN A 25 -3.83 10.93 -6.80
C GLN A 25 -2.63 10.94 -5.85
N MET A 26 -2.77 10.38 -4.65
CA MET A 26 -1.65 10.25 -3.70
C MET A 26 -0.49 9.44 -4.30
N ILE A 27 -0.78 8.32 -4.99
CA ILE A 27 0.22 7.52 -5.71
C ILE A 27 0.85 8.31 -6.87
N ALA A 28 0.05 9.11 -7.57
CA ALA A 28 0.51 9.94 -8.68
C ALA A 28 1.49 11.03 -8.22
N ASP A 29 1.24 11.64 -7.06
CA ASP A 29 2.02 12.76 -6.54
C ASP A 29 3.21 12.34 -5.66
N ALA A 30 3.23 11.09 -5.17
CA ALA A 30 4.28 10.59 -4.30
C ALA A 30 5.68 10.67 -4.95
N GLY A 31 6.66 11.16 -4.20
CA GLY A 31 8.07 11.14 -4.60
C GLY A 31 8.59 9.71 -4.72
N ARG A 32 8.50 8.95 -3.62
CA ARG A 32 8.70 7.49 -3.58
C ARG A 32 7.54 6.83 -2.86
N ILE A 33 7.37 5.54 -3.11
CA ILE A 33 6.30 4.73 -2.51
C ILE A 33 6.95 3.57 -1.77
N MET A 34 6.72 3.49 -0.48
CA MET A 34 7.09 2.33 0.33
C MET A 34 5.82 1.52 0.60
N LEU A 35 5.85 0.21 0.32
CA LEU A 35 4.72 -0.67 0.57
C LEU A 35 5.00 -1.66 1.70
N TYR A 36 3.96 -1.99 2.48
CA TYR A 36 4.03 -3.05 3.49
C TYR A 36 2.77 -3.93 3.49
N GLY A 37 2.97 -5.22 3.67
CA GLY A 37 1.93 -6.21 3.93
C GLY A 37 2.54 -7.47 4.50
N CYS A 38 1.83 -8.15 5.40
CA CYS A 38 2.25 -9.43 5.98
C CYS A 38 1.52 -10.60 5.34
N GLY A 39 2.08 -11.82 5.40
CA GLY A 39 1.39 -13.04 4.98
C GLY A 39 0.99 -13.03 3.49
N ARG A 40 -0.25 -13.41 3.21
CA ARG A 40 -0.78 -13.52 1.83
C ARG A 40 -1.01 -12.14 1.22
N GLU A 41 -1.37 -11.17 2.03
CA GLU A 41 -1.52 -9.76 1.67
C GLU A 41 -0.17 -9.19 1.22
N GLY A 42 0.93 -9.61 1.87
CA GLY A 42 2.29 -9.28 1.44
C GLY A 42 2.58 -9.70 0.00
N LEU A 43 2.12 -10.88 -0.44
CA LEU A 43 2.29 -11.34 -1.82
C LEU A 43 1.50 -10.48 -2.83
N GLN A 44 0.27 -10.08 -2.46
CA GLN A 44 -0.53 -9.18 -3.30
C GLN A 44 0.10 -7.80 -3.42
N ILE A 45 0.62 -7.27 -2.31
CA ILE A 45 1.33 -5.98 -2.27
C ILE A 45 2.63 -6.03 -3.09
N GLN A 46 3.35 -7.15 -3.11
CA GLN A 46 4.51 -7.31 -4.01
C GLN A 46 4.08 -7.28 -5.49
N GLY A 47 2.96 -7.91 -5.85
CA GLY A 47 2.36 -7.79 -7.19
C GLY A 47 2.03 -6.34 -7.55
N PHE A 48 1.48 -5.60 -6.59
CA PHE A 48 1.20 -4.17 -6.75
C PHE A 48 2.48 -3.33 -6.90
N ALA A 49 3.53 -3.60 -6.10
CA ALA A 49 4.85 -2.98 -6.25
C ALA A 49 5.39 -3.14 -7.67
N MET A 50 5.32 -4.35 -8.22
CA MET A 50 5.76 -4.62 -9.59
C MET A 50 4.98 -3.79 -10.62
N ARG A 51 3.66 -3.60 -10.43
CA ARG A 51 2.87 -2.77 -11.36
C ARG A 51 3.19 -1.29 -11.24
N LEU A 52 3.34 -0.76 -10.03
CA LEU A 52 3.75 0.62 -9.83
C LEU A 52 5.15 0.88 -10.44
N HIS A 53 6.08 -0.05 -10.26
CA HIS A 53 7.40 0.03 -10.88
C HIS A 53 7.31 0.03 -12.42
N HIS A 54 6.49 -0.84 -13.00
CA HIS A 54 6.23 -0.85 -14.45
C HIS A 54 5.59 0.47 -14.96
N LEU A 55 4.87 1.19 -14.10
CA LEU A 55 4.32 2.52 -14.38
C LEU A 55 5.33 3.66 -14.15
N GLY A 56 6.60 3.34 -13.87
CA GLY A 56 7.68 4.31 -13.67
C GLY A 56 7.76 4.90 -12.27
N LYS A 57 7.02 4.36 -11.30
CA LYS A 57 7.10 4.81 -9.90
C LYS A 57 8.34 4.24 -9.21
N LEU A 58 8.92 5.04 -8.31
CA LEU A 58 9.98 4.62 -7.41
C LEU A 58 9.34 3.88 -6.23
N VAL A 59 9.44 2.55 -6.21
CA VAL A 59 8.75 1.71 -5.23
C VAL A 59 9.71 0.77 -4.53
N SER A 60 9.57 0.62 -3.22
CA SER A 60 10.28 -0.35 -2.40
C SER A 60 9.34 -1.07 -1.44
N MET A 61 9.74 -2.26 -1.01
CA MET A 61 9.05 -3.00 0.04
C MET A 61 9.70 -2.69 1.39
N GLN A 62 8.89 -2.39 2.39
CA GLN A 62 9.40 -2.26 3.76
C GLN A 62 9.97 -3.60 4.24
N GLY A 63 11.23 -3.57 4.67
CA GLY A 63 12.00 -4.74 5.10
C GLY A 63 12.92 -5.30 4.03
N ASP A 64 12.90 -4.76 2.81
CA ASP A 64 13.93 -5.05 1.81
C ASP A 64 15.26 -4.40 2.22
N MET A 65 16.37 -5.12 2.05
CA MET A 65 17.71 -4.65 2.41
C MET A 65 18.14 -3.41 1.62
N ALA A 66 17.61 -3.25 0.41
CA ALA A 66 17.87 -2.10 -0.45
C ALA A 66 16.84 -0.97 -0.29
N ALA A 67 15.86 -1.09 0.61
CA ALA A 67 14.86 -0.05 0.81
C ALA A 67 15.51 1.22 1.36
N PRO A 68 15.39 2.37 0.66
CA PRO A 68 15.92 3.63 1.15
C PRO A 68 15.11 4.11 2.37
N PRO A 69 15.67 5.01 3.20
CA PRO A 69 14.88 5.66 4.24
C PRO A 69 13.75 6.49 3.60
N MET A 70 12.64 6.57 4.32
CA MET A 70 11.52 7.45 3.95
C MET A 70 11.89 8.92 4.16
N MET A 71 11.47 9.76 3.23
CA MET A 71 11.72 11.20 3.23
C MET A 71 10.39 11.98 3.16
N PRO A 72 10.41 13.30 3.47
CA PRO A 72 9.25 14.14 3.25
C PRO A 72 8.76 14.09 1.79
N GLY A 73 7.45 13.89 1.60
CA GLY A 73 6.83 13.74 0.27
C GLY A 73 6.81 12.30 -0.27
N ASP A 74 7.35 11.33 0.48
CA ASP A 74 7.14 9.91 0.20
C ASP A 74 5.77 9.44 0.73
N LEU A 75 5.26 8.36 0.14
CA LEU A 75 3.98 7.74 0.50
C LEU A 75 4.22 6.35 1.12
N PHE A 76 3.61 6.09 2.28
CA PHE A 76 3.61 4.75 2.90
C PHE A 76 2.26 4.07 2.75
N ILE A 77 2.18 3.01 1.93
CA ILE A 77 0.94 2.24 1.75
C ILE A 77 1.04 0.92 2.50
N VAL A 78 0.06 0.67 3.36
CA VAL A 78 0.02 -0.54 4.19
C VAL A 78 -1.28 -1.30 3.96
N SER A 79 -1.18 -2.62 3.80
CA SER A 79 -2.32 -3.52 3.87
C SER A 79 -2.30 -4.32 5.17
N ALA A 80 -3.37 -4.22 5.95
CA ALA A 80 -3.56 -4.94 7.22
C ALA A 80 -4.99 -5.47 7.29
N GLY A 81 -5.20 -6.74 6.91
CA GLY A 81 -6.53 -7.36 6.87
C GLY A 81 -7.35 -7.23 8.17
N PRO A 82 -6.77 -7.47 9.36
CA PRO A 82 -7.47 -7.31 10.64
C PRO A 82 -7.77 -5.85 11.03
N GLY A 83 -7.39 -4.86 10.22
CA GLY A 83 -7.56 -3.42 10.50
C GLY A 83 -6.57 -2.85 11.50
N SER A 84 -6.02 -3.65 12.42
CA SER A 84 -4.93 -3.22 13.31
C SER A 84 -3.91 -4.33 13.57
N LEU A 85 -2.64 -4.00 13.45
CA LEU A 85 -1.49 -4.84 13.80
C LEU A 85 -0.46 -3.94 14.48
N ALA A 86 0.09 -4.37 15.61
CA ALA A 86 1.05 -3.56 16.37
C ALA A 86 2.25 -3.12 15.51
N THR A 87 2.73 -4.02 14.64
CA THR A 87 3.78 -3.74 13.66
C THR A 87 3.39 -2.64 12.68
N VAL A 88 2.16 -2.70 12.14
CA VAL A 88 1.66 -1.69 11.19
C VAL A 88 1.57 -0.32 11.84
N SER A 89 1.00 -0.26 13.05
CA SER A 89 0.90 1.01 13.80
C SER A 89 2.27 1.60 14.11
N ALA A 90 3.24 0.75 14.50
CA ALA A 90 4.61 1.19 14.73
C ALA A 90 5.27 1.72 13.45
N LEU A 91 5.14 1.01 12.33
CA LEU A 91 5.69 1.43 11.04
C LEU A 91 5.06 2.73 10.52
N ILE A 92 3.75 2.90 10.65
CA ILE A 92 3.06 4.16 10.31
C ILE A 92 3.60 5.30 11.18
N GLY A 93 3.82 5.06 12.47
CA GLY A 93 4.43 6.06 13.36
C GLY A 93 5.82 6.50 12.90
N GLN A 94 6.66 5.55 12.48
CA GLN A 94 8.00 5.85 11.95
C GLN A 94 7.94 6.58 10.60
N ALA A 95 7.05 6.16 9.69
CA ALA A 95 6.86 6.81 8.40
C ALA A 95 6.47 8.29 8.59
N LYS A 96 5.50 8.56 9.47
CA LYS A 96 5.09 9.93 9.81
C LYS A 96 6.21 10.75 10.45
N ALA A 97 7.01 10.15 11.33
CA ALA A 97 8.17 10.81 11.91
C ALA A 97 9.24 11.18 10.86
N GLY A 98 9.35 10.40 9.79
CA GLY A 98 10.18 10.70 8.61
C GLY A 98 9.59 11.71 7.63
N GLY A 99 8.37 12.21 7.88
CA GLY A 99 7.68 13.18 7.03
C GLY A 99 6.92 12.56 5.85
N ALA A 100 6.81 11.23 5.79
CA ALA A 100 5.97 10.57 4.80
C ALA A 100 4.49 10.72 5.15
N SER A 101 3.67 10.73 4.10
CA SER A 101 2.20 10.69 4.20
C SER A 101 1.67 9.27 4.26
#